data_AF-A0A8I1T545-F1
#
_entry.id   AF-A0A8I1T545-F1
#
_cell.length_a   1.000
_cell.length_b   1.000
_cell.length_c   1.000
_cell.angle_alpha   90.00
_cell.angle_beta   90.00
_cell.angle_gamma   90.00
#
_symmetry.space_group_name_H-M   'P 1'
#
loop_
_entity.id
_entity.type
_entity.pdbx_description
1 polymer ?
#
loop_
_entity_poly.entity_id
_entity_poly.type
_entity_poly.pdbx_seq_one_letter_code
_entity_poly.pdbx_strand_id
1 'polypeptide(L)'
;MANEPEHRMLFDVRGRRKRVIQVIYVILAVIMAASLIVIGLPGNLNPFSGAGNSGNTDVAKVNVERADDIQAKFEAQPNNKNLAVALIRARFSAGQALYSTDPDTQQTSITDEATTQFDMAAETWNKYLKLSKDNPDPTVAQLMANMLFTLSQGSTVAQFQNNIKDAAKAQEFVAEDAVKTQEKGGASASNQLTTLAIYQLYAQDYAAAEKTLDRALAATDDKNDEKQIKQTFKSTKKDAQRVGKLIDKAVKQAQKSGDDSLKNPLGSLGTGDSLTGASGSTATP
;
A
#
# COMPACT_ATOMS: atom_id res chain seq x y z
N MET A 1 12.75 -58.00 27.65
CA MET A 1 11.89 -57.23 26.73
C MET A 1 11.29 -56.09 27.52
N ALA A 2 11.84 -54.89 27.37
CA ALA A 2 11.33 -53.67 27.99
C ALA A 2 11.31 -52.59 26.91
N ASN A 3 10.11 -52.08 26.63
CA ASN A 3 9.85 -51.08 25.60
C ASN A 3 10.23 -49.70 26.14
N GLU A 4 11.11 -49.01 25.43
CA GLU A 4 11.37 -47.58 25.62
C GLU A 4 10.27 -46.75 24.93
N PRO A 5 9.86 -45.62 25.53
CA PRO A 5 8.77 -44.80 25.01
C PRO A 5 9.18 -43.99 23.78
N GLU A 6 8.34 -44.04 22.75
CA GLU A 6 8.41 -43.19 21.55
C GLU A 6 8.36 -41.70 21.93
N HIS A 7 9.44 -40.96 21.66
CA HIS A 7 9.41 -39.50 21.65
C HIS A 7 8.71 -39.02 20.37
N ARG A 8 7.38 -38.86 20.45
CA ARG A 8 6.61 -38.01 19.54
C ARG A 8 7.10 -36.57 19.71
N MET A 9 7.93 -36.09 18.78
CA MET A 9 8.08 -34.66 18.57
C MET A 9 6.84 -34.14 17.85
N LEU A 10 5.80 -33.89 18.65
CA LEU A 10 4.72 -32.98 18.28
C LEU A 10 5.34 -31.59 18.18
N PHE A 11 5.77 -31.20 16.98
CA PHE A 11 5.98 -29.80 16.67
C PHE A 11 4.63 -29.11 16.63
N ASP A 12 4.29 -28.55 17.79
CA ASP A 12 3.23 -27.58 17.98
C ASP A 12 3.49 -26.36 17.10
N VAL A 13 2.77 -26.27 15.97
CA VAL A 13 2.66 -25.04 15.18
C VAL A 13 1.28 -24.43 15.42
N ARG A 14 0.89 -24.25 16.69
CA ARG A 14 -0.21 -23.36 17.07
C ARG A 14 0.28 -21.98 17.44
N GLY A 15 -0.21 -21.01 16.67
CA GLY A 15 -0.72 -19.77 17.26
C GLY A 15 0.17 -18.54 17.13
N ARG A 16 0.17 -17.92 15.94
CA ARG A 16 0.24 -16.44 15.81
C ARG A 16 0.13 -15.92 14.37
N ARG A 17 0.49 -16.70 13.35
CA ARG A 17 0.62 -16.19 11.97
C ARG A 17 -0.67 -16.13 11.14
N LYS A 18 -1.77 -16.75 11.58
CA LYS A 18 -2.98 -16.90 10.73
C LYS A 18 -3.86 -15.65 10.56
N ARG A 19 -3.67 -14.57 11.32
CA ARG A 19 -4.67 -13.47 11.38
C ARG A 19 -4.26 -12.12 10.81
N VAL A 20 -2.96 -11.80 10.75
CA VAL A 20 -2.45 -10.63 9.97
C VAL A 20 -2.78 -10.79 8.49
N ILE A 21 -2.74 -12.05 8.02
CA ILE A 21 -3.10 -12.50 6.69
C ILE A 21 -4.55 -12.13 6.31
N GLN A 22 -5.47 -12.01 7.27
CA GLN A 22 -6.90 -11.85 6.97
C GLN A 22 -7.29 -10.40 6.62
N VAL A 23 -6.62 -9.40 7.19
CA VAL A 23 -6.83 -7.98 6.83
C VAL A 23 -6.18 -7.66 5.49
N ILE A 24 -4.99 -8.24 5.24
CA ILE A 24 -4.34 -8.23 3.93
C ILE A 24 -5.29 -8.82 2.89
N TYR A 25 -5.90 -9.99 3.14
CA TYR A 25 -6.84 -10.58 2.16
C TYR A 25 -8.11 -9.78 1.93
N VAL A 26 -8.60 -8.98 2.88
CA VAL A 26 -9.77 -8.12 2.63
C VAL A 26 -9.41 -6.95 1.72
N ILE A 27 -8.25 -6.32 1.92
CA ILE A 27 -7.75 -5.26 1.03
C ILE A 27 -7.30 -5.83 -0.31
N LEU A 28 -6.66 -7.00 -0.31
CA LEU A 28 -6.24 -7.73 -1.52
C LEU A 28 -7.47 -8.22 -2.30
N ALA A 29 -8.56 -8.62 -1.65
CA ALA A 29 -9.83 -8.93 -2.32
C ALA A 29 -10.47 -7.68 -2.94
N VAL A 30 -10.31 -6.51 -2.32
CA VAL A 30 -10.73 -5.22 -2.91
C VAL A 30 -9.83 -4.86 -4.09
N ILE A 31 -8.52 -5.13 -4.03
CA ILE A 31 -7.60 -4.95 -5.16
C ILE A 31 -7.95 -5.94 -6.28
N MET A 32 -8.26 -7.22 -6.00
CA MET A 32 -8.69 -8.19 -7.01
C MET A 32 -10.04 -7.82 -7.62
N ALA A 33 -10.97 -7.29 -6.82
CA ALA A 33 -12.25 -6.75 -7.30
C ALA A 33 -12.07 -5.45 -8.11
N ALA A 34 -11.11 -4.59 -7.76
CA ALA A 34 -10.75 -3.40 -8.52
C ALA A 34 -9.93 -3.75 -9.79
N SER A 35 -9.16 -4.84 -9.77
CA SER A 35 -8.34 -5.31 -10.90
C SER A 35 -9.19 -5.93 -12.02
N LEU A 36 -10.41 -6.37 -11.72
CA LEU A 36 -11.38 -6.83 -12.72
C LEU A 36 -11.92 -5.69 -13.61
N ILE A 37 -11.58 -4.44 -13.31
CA ILE A 37 -11.93 -3.24 -14.12
C ILE A 37 -10.80 -2.90 -15.11
N VAL A 38 -9.76 -3.75 -15.21
CA VAL A 38 -8.66 -3.64 -16.18
C VAL A 38 -8.90 -4.57 -17.39
N ILE A 39 -10.13 -4.60 -17.92
CA ILE A 39 -10.42 -5.27 -19.19
C ILE A 39 -10.61 -4.17 -20.24
N GLY A 40 -9.50 -3.72 -20.85
CA GLY A 40 -9.55 -2.77 -21.97
C GLY A 40 -8.30 -1.95 -22.28
N LEU A 41 -7.19 -2.09 -21.56
CA LEU A 41 -5.92 -1.45 -21.95
C LEU A 41 -5.18 -2.32 -22.99
N PRO A 42 -4.82 -1.79 -24.18
CA PRO A 42 -3.78 -2.39 -25.01
C PRO A 42 -2.43 -2.12 -24.33
N GLY A 43 -2.05 -3.02 -23.43
CA GLY A 43 -0.80 -2.94 -22.67
C GLY A 43 -0.98 -3.49 -21.26
N ASN A 44 -0.65 -4.76 -21.08
CA ASN A 44 -0.54 -5.44 -19.78
C ASN A 44 0.46 -4.74 -18.86
N LEU A 45 0.06 -3.64 -18.22
CA LEU A 45 0.75 -3.05 -17.08
C LEU A 45 -0.03 -3.40 -15.83
N ASN A 46 0.03 -4.67 -15.44
CA ASN A 46 -0.06 -4.98 -14.03
C ASN A 46 1.32 -4.59 -13.44
N PRO A 47 1.43 -3.53 -12.63
CA PRO A 47 2.71 -3.09 -12.06
C PRO A 47 3.32 -4.17 -11.13
N PHE A 48 2.57 -5.22 -10.83
CA PHE A 48 2.98 -6.37 -10.03
C PHE A 48 3.11 -7.69 -10.83
N SER A 49 2.87 -7.73 -12.16
CA SER A 49 3.09 -8.95 -12.96
C SER A 49 4.47 -9.02 -13.62
N GLY A 50 5.34 -8.03 -13.39
CA GLY A 50 6.61 -7.89 -14.10
C GLY A 50 7.86 -8.32 -13.33
N ALA A 51 7.75 -8.75 -12.07
CA ALA A 51 8.90 -9.10 -11.23
C ALA A 51 8.84 -10.56 -10.76
N GLY A 52 8.57 -11.48 -11.69
CA GLY A 52 8.90 -12.88 -11.52
C GLY A 52 10.41 -13.08 -11.67
N ASN A 53 11.21 -12.62 -10.70
CA ASN A 53 12.59 -13.07 -10.57
C ASN A 53 12.89 -13.30 -9.09
N SER A 54 12.46 -14.49 -8.66
CA SER A 54 12.94 -15.28 -7.53
C SER A 54 14.30 -14.80 -7.00
N GLY A 55 14.36 -14.56 -5.69
CA GLY A 55 15.51 -14.06 -4.94
C GLY A 55 16.86 -14.62 -5.39
N ASN A 56 17.56 -13.80 -6.18
CA ASN A 56 19.00 -13.96 -6.37
C ASN A 56 19.66 -12.82 -5.59
N THR A 57 20.31 -13.16 -4.48
CA THR A 57 20.98 -12.19 -3.57
C THR A 57 21.91 -11.24 -4.34
N ASP A 58 22.50 -11.71 -5.44
CA ASP A 58 23.37 -10.91 -6.31
C ASP A 58 22.61 -9.79 -7.04
N VAL A 59 21.36 -10.02 -7.46
CA VAL A 59 20.56 -9.01 -8.17
C VAL A 59 20.11 -7.92 -7.18
N ALA A 60 19.70 -8.30 -5.98
CA ALA A 60 19.34 -7.36 -4.92
C ALA A 60 20.54 -6.48 -4.55
N LYS A 61 21.71 -7.10 -4.35
CA LYS A 61 22.97 -6.39 -4.05
C LYS A 61 23.34 -5.38 -5.14
N VAL A 62 23.31 -5.78 -6.42
CA VAL A 62 23.61 -4.87 -7.54
C VAL A 62 22.65 -3.68 -7.60
N ASN A 63 21.37 -3.87 -7.28
CA ASN A 63 20.41 -2.77 -7.25
C ASN A 63 20.69 -1.80 -6.11
N VAL A 64 21.03 -2.30 -4.92
CA VAL A 64 21.40 -1.47 -3.76
C VAL A 64 22.68 -0.69 -4.05
N GLU A 65 23.73 -1.35 -4.55
CA GLU A 65 24.99 -0.69 -4.93
C GLU A 65 24.78 0.41 -5.96
N ARG A 66 23.95 0.16 -6.99
CA ARG A 66 23.58 1.18 -7.96
C ARG A 66 22.87 2.37 -7.31
N ALA A 67 21.97 2.13 -6.36
CA ALA A 67 21.27 3.19 -5.66
C ALA A 67 22.24 4.01 -4.79
N ASP A 68 23.21 3.37 -4.15
CA ASP A 68 24.24 4.03 -3.34
C ASP A 68 25.22 4.86 -4.19
N ASP A 69 25.61 4.38 -5.38
CA ASP A 69 26.40 5.16 -6.33
C ASP A 69 25.68 6.43 -6.80
N ILE A 70 24.37 6.33 -7.04
CA ILE A 70 23.54 7.48 -7.41
C ILE A 70 23.36 8.41 -6.21
N GLN A 71 23.20 7.88 -5.00
CA GLN A 71 23.15 8.65 -3.76
C GLN A 71 24.40 9.51 -3.61
N ALA A 72 25.61 8.94 -3.75
CA ALA A 72 26.87 9.67 -3.64
C ALA A 72 26.95 10.83 -4.67
N LYS A 73 26.49 10.59 -5.91
CA LYS A 73 26.40 11.64 -6.94
C LYS A 73 25.39 12.73 -6.58
N PHE A 74 24.25 12.35 -6.01
CA PHE A 74 23.22 13.29 -5.58
C PHE A 74 23.69 14.13 -4.38
N GLU A 75 24.43 13.54 -3.44
CA GLU A 75 25.03 14.28 -2.31
C GLU A 75 26.07 15.30 -2.77
N ALA A 76 26.86 14.97 -3.80
CA ALA A 76 27.77 15.92 -4.43
C ALA A 76 27.03 17.02 -5.22
N GLN A 77 25.78 16.78 -5.65
CA GLN A 77 24.97 17.71 -6.44
C GLN A 77 23.53 17.77 -5.93
N PRO A 78 23.28 18.28 -4.71
CA PRO A 78 22.01 18.11 -4.01
C PRO A 78 20.82 18.84 -4.67
N ASN A 79 21.10 19.78 -5.58
CA ASN A 79 20.09 20.54 -6.32
C ASN A 79 19.80 19.97 -7.72
N ASN A 80 20.41 18.83 -8.09
CA ASN A 80 20.22 18.22 -9.40
C ASN A 80 18.94 17.37 -9.42
N LYS A 81 17.87 17.90 -10.03
CA LYS A 81 16.57 17.23 -10.15
C LYS A 81 16.64 15.87 -10.83
N ASN A 82 17.48 15.74 -11.86
CA ASN A 82 17.59 14.48 -12.61
C ASN A 82 18.24 13.40 -11.75
N LEU A 83 19.22 13.76 -10.92
CA LEU A 83 19.80 12.84 -9.94
C LEU A 83 18.79 12.46 -8.84
N ALA A 84 17.98 13.40 -8.37
CA ALA A 84 16.91 13.09 -7.41
C ALA A 84 15.91 12.07 -7.97
N VAL A 85 15.44 12.26 -9.21
CA VAL A 85 14.54 11.31 -9.90
C VAL A 85 15.21 9.96 -10.11
N ALA A 86 16.47 9.95 -10.56
CA ALA A 86 17.23 8.71 -10.76
C ALA A 86 17.39 7.93 -9.45
N LEU A 87 17.67 8.64 -8.35
CA LEU A 87 17.82 8.06 -7.01
C LEU A 87 16.51 7.45 -6.52
N ILE A 88 15.37 8.16 -6.64
CA ILE A 88 14.04 7.64 -6.28
C ILE A 88 13.77 6.32 -7.01
N ARG A 89 13.99 6.30 -8.33
CA ARG A 89 13.77 5.09 -9.16
C ARG A 89 14.72 3.96 -8.78
N ALA A 90 15.99 4.26 -8.51
CA ALA A 90 16.98 3.27 -8.11
C ALA A 90 16.64 2.64 -6.75
N ARG A 91 16.28 3.46 -5.76
CA ARG A 91 15.83 3.00 -4.44
C ARG A 91 14.56 2.16 -4.53
N PHE A 92 13.59 2.56 -5.35
CA PHE A 92 12.40 1.73 -5.59
C PHE A 92 12.74 0.37 -6.22
N SER A 93 13.64 0.34 -7.21
CA SER A 93 14.13 -0.91 -7.82
C SER A 93 14.84 -1.81 -6.80
N ALA A 94 15.70 -1.22 -5.97
CA ALA A 94 16.37 -1.93 -4.87
C ALA A 94 15.38 -2.50 -3.86
N GLY A 95 14.38 -1.72 -3.44
CA GLY A 95 13.36 -2.20 -2.51
C GLY A 95 12.57 -3.39 -3.06
N GLN A 96 12.15 -3.34 -4.32
CA GLN A 96 11.46 -4.48 -4.95
C GLN A 96 12.34 -5.73 -5.06
N ALA A 97 13.63 -5.57 -5.36
CA ALA A 97 14.56 -6.70 -5.44
C ALA A 97 14.82 -7.36 -4.08
N LEU A 98 14.50 -6.67 -2.98
CA LEU A 98 14.64 -7.15 -1.61
C LEU A 98 13.37 -7.81 -1.07
N TYR A 99 12.31 -7.97 -1.87
CA TYR A 99 11.12 -8.69 -1.45
C TYR A 99 11.44 -10.16 -1.15
N SER A 100 10.78 -10.70 -0.13
CA SER A 100 10.89 -12.12 0.21
C SER A 100 9.68 -12.87 -0.32
N THR A 101 9.93 -13.98 -1.01
CA THR A 101 8.87 -14.92 -1.43
C THR A 101 8.95 -16.16 -0.57
N ASP A 102 7.84 -16.49 0.08
CA ASP A 102 7.71 -17.74 0.82
C ASP A 102 7.70 -18.92 -0.18
N PRO A 103 8.64 -19.88 -0.08
CA PRO A 103 8.82 -20.91 -1.09
C PRO A 103 7.66 -21.93 -1.13
N ASP A 104 6.90 -22.06 -0.04
CA ASP A 104 5.83 -23.04 0.08
C ASP A 104 4.50 -22.47 -0.45
N THR A 105 4.24 -21.19 -0.18
CA THR A 105 2.99 -20.52 -0.52
C THR A 105 3.10 -19.61 -1.73
N GLN A 106 4.32 -19.33 -2.19
CA GLN A 106 4.64 -18.32 -3.20
C GLN A 106 4.16 -16.91 -2.84
N GLN A 107 3.88 -16.67 -1.56
CA GLN A 107 3.42 -15.38 -1.09
C GLN A 107 4.62 -14.43 -0.94
N THR A 108 4.55 -13.29 -1.62
CA THR A 108 5.55 -12.22 -1.50
C THR A 108 5.25 -11.32 -0.31
N SER A 109 6.30 -10.90 0.39
CA SER A 109 6.26 -10.00 1.54
C SER A 109 7.37 -8.95 1.45
N ILE A 110 7.07 -7.75 1.94
CA ILE A 110 8.03 -6.64 2.01
C ILE A 110 8.92 -6.88 3.23
N THR A 111 10.23 -6.91 3.02
CA THR A 111 11.24 -7.08 4.07
C THR A 111 11.57 -5.75 4.74
N ASP A 112 12.30 -5.79 5.85
CA ASP A 112 12.77 -4.59 6.54
C ASP A 112 13.80 -3.84 5.67
N GLU A 113 14.63 -4.57 4.92
CA GLU A 113 15.58 -4.02 3.97
C GLU A 113 14.87 -3.35 2.78
N ALA A 114 13.81 -3.97 2.25
CA ALA A 114 12.99 -3.36 1.22
C ALA A 114 12.33 -2.06 1.71
N THR A 115 11.78 -2.10 2.93
CA THR A 115 11.17 -0.94 3.59
C THR A 115 12.19 0.20 3.73
N THR A 116 13.42 -0.11 4.15
CA THR A 116 14.51 0.87 4.26
C THR A 116 14.81 1.56 2.93
N GLN A 117 14.85 0.82 1.81
CA GLN A 117 15.05 1.41 0.50
C GLN A 117 13.88 2.34 0.10
N PHE A 118 12.64 1.95 0.40
CA PHE A 118 11.48 2.79 0.11
C PHE A 118 11.42 4.05 0.98
N ASP A 119 11.82 3.97 2.24
CA ASP A 119 11.92 5.14 3.12
C ASP A 119 12.95 6.14 2.57
N MET A 120 14.13 5.67 2.12
CA MET A 120 15.11 6.51 1.44
C MET A 120 14.59 7.13 0.14
N ALA A 121 13.75 6.39 -0.61
CA ALA A 121 13.06 6.94 -1.78
C ALA A 121 12.08 8.06 -1.39
N ALA A 122 11.30 7.87 -0.32
CA ALA A 122 10.37 8.86 0.21
C ALA A 122 11.08 10.13 0.72
N GLU A 123 12.22 9.99 1.40
CA GLU A 123 13.06 11.13 1.78
C GLU A 123 13.58 11.91 0.57
N THR A 124 14.03 11.19 -0.47
CA THR A 124 14.50 11.80 -1.72
C THR A 124 13.36 12.48 -2.47
N TRP A 125 12.17 11.88 -2.48
CA TRP A 125 10.96 12.48 -3.03
C TRP A 125 10.63 13.82 -2.36
N ASN A 126 10.71 13.90 -1.03
CA ASN A 126 10.47 15.16 -0.31
C ASN A 126 11.48 16.26 -0.69
N LYS A 127 12.75 15.90 -0.95
CA LYS A 127 13.75 16.84 -1.49
C LYS A 127 13.40 17.23 -2.93
N TYR A 128 13.03 16.26 -3.76
CA TYR A 128 12.66 16.48 -5.16
C TYR A 128 11.44 17.39 -5.32
N LEU A 129 10.42 17.26 -4.47
CA LEU A 129 9.26 18.16 -4.47
C LEU A 129 9.66 19.61 -4.26
N LYS A 130 10.53 19.87 -3.28
CA LYS A 130 11.07 21.22 -3.02
C LYS A 130 11.85 21.76 -4.22
N LEU A 131 12.72 20.94 -4.82
CA LEU A 131 13.46 21.33 -6.03
C LEU A 131 12.51 21.64 -7.19
N SER A 132 11.43 20.86 -7.31
CA SER A 132 10.43 20.99 -8.36
C SER A 132 9.38 22.06 -8.09
N LYS A 133 9.47 22.78 -6.96
CA LYS A 133 8.50 23.79 -6.53
C LYS A 133 7.06 23.23 -6.53
N ASP A 134 6.91 22.01 -6.02
CA ASP A 134 5.63 21.28 -5.99
C ASP A 134 4.97 21.08 -7.37
N ASN A 135 5.79 21.01 -8.43
CA ASN A 135 5.37 20.59 -9.77
C ASN A 135 6.24 19.43 -10.27
N PRO A 136 6.15 18.23 -9.62
CA PRO A 136 6.93 17.07 -9.99
C PRO A 136 6.50 16.48 -11.34
N ASP A 137 7.37 15.66 -11.93
CA ASP A 137 7.02 14.79 -13.04
C ASP A 137 5.88 13.82 -12.61
N PRO A 138 4.74 13.78 -13.31
CA PRO A 138 3.58 12.97 -12.94
C PRO A 138 3.89 11.47 -12.94
N THR A 139 4.85 11.00 -13.73
CA THR A 139 5.28 9.60 -13.73
C THR A 139 6.01 9.23 -12.44
N VAL A 140 6.79 10.16 -11.90
CA VAL A 140 7.49 9.98 -10.61
C VAL A 140 6.48 10.09 -9.48
N ALA A 141 5.52 11.02 -9.56
CA ALA A 141 4.44 11.13 -8.58
C ALA A 141 3.59 9.85 -8.50
N GLN A 142 3.24 9.25 -9.64
CA GLN A 142 2.49 7.99 -9.69
C GLN A 142 3.27 6.84 -9.05
N LEU A 143 4.58 6.76 -9.31
CA LEU A 143 5.46 5.77 -8.69
C LEU A 143 5.44 5.91 -7.16
N MET A 144 5.60 7.13 -6.66
CA MET A 144 5.59 7.42 -5.23
C MET A 144 4.23 7.14 -4.58
N ALA A 145 3.13 7.54 -5.23
CA ALA A 145 1.79 7.27 -4.75
C ALA A 145 1.56 5.78 -4.50
N ASN A 146 1.93 4.94 -5.47
CA ASN A 146 1.78 3.48 -5.37
C ASN A 146 2.68 2.88 -4.28
N MET A 147 3.93 3.32 -4.21
CA MET A 147 4.90 2.85 -3.21
C MET A 147 4.46 3.21 -1.79
N LEU A 148 4.09 4.46 -1.56
CA LEU A 148 3.65 4.96 -0.25
C LEU A 148 2.34 4.31 0.17
N PHE A 149 1.41 4.11 -0.76
CA PHE A 149 0.19 3.35 -0.48
C PHE A 149 0.51 1.90 -0.10
N THR A 150 1.44 1.25 -0.79
CA THR A 150 1.89 -0.11 -0.47
C THR A 150 2.54 -0.17 0.90
N LEU A 151 3.46 0.75 1.20
CA LEU A 151 4.10 0.86 2.51
C LEU A 151 3.06 1.03 3.62
N SER A 152 2.02 1.86 3.41
CA SER A 152 0.99 2.06 4.43
C SER A 152 0.36 0.74 4.91
N GLN A 153 0.22 -0.27 4.05
CA GLN A 153 -0.44 -1.54 4.39
C GLN A 153 0.37 -2.44 5.33
N GLY A 154 1.70 -2.27 5.40
CA GLY A 154 2.60 -3.14 6.15
C GLY A 154 3.06 -2.61 7.52
N SER A 155 2.61 -1.42 7.94
CA SER A 155 3.31 -0.64 8.96
C SER A 155 2.55 -0.41 10.28
N THR A 156 3.22 0.26 11.23
CA THR A 156 2.61 0.78 12.47
C THR A 156 1.50 1.80 12.17
N VAL A 157 0.67 2.15 13.16
CA VAL A 157 -0.39 3.17 12.99
C VAL A 157 0.17 4.52 12.54
N ALA A 158 1.29 4.98 13.13
CA ALA A 158 1.90 6.24 12.77
C ALA A 158 2.43 6.23 11.33
N GLN A 159 3.11 5.14 10.94
CA GLN A 159 3.60 4.96 9.58
C GLN A 159 2.45 4.82 8.57
N PHE A 160 1.38 4.07 8.88
CA PHE A 160 0.17 4.01 8.05
C PHE A 160 -0.35 5.42 7.80
N GLN A 161 -0.56 6.21 8.86
CA GLN A 161 -1.12 7.55 8.76
C GLN A 161 -0.23 8.52 7.97
N ASN A 162 1.09 8.43 8.12
CA ASN A 162 2.02 9.26 7.35
C ASN A 162 2.05 8.84 5.88
N ASN A 163 2.29 7.54 5.63
CA ASN A 163 2.44 7.01 4.27
C ASN A 163 1.16 7.17 3.44
N ILE A 164 -0.03 7.00 4.03
CA ILE A 164 -1.28 7.17 3.27
C ILE A 164 -1.56 8.64 2.92
N LYS A 165 -1.16 9.59 3.78
CA LYS A 165 -1.27 11.03 3.49
C LYS A 165 -0.30 11.43 2.38
N ASP A 166 0.93 10.94 2.46
CA ASP A 166 1.95 11.21 1.44
C ASP A 166 1.57 10.55 0.10
N ALA A 167 0.98 9.35 0.13
CA ALA A 167 0.42 8.70 -1.04
C ALA A 167 -0.71 9.52 -1.68
N ALA A 168 -1.65 10.02 -0.87
CA ALA A 168 -2.71 10.90 -1.35
C ALA A 168 -2.13 12.18 -1.97
N LYS A 169 -1.11 12.79 -1.36
CA LYS A 169 -0.45 13.98 -1.88
C LYS A 169 0.27 13.72 -3.21
N ALA A 170 0.96 12.58 -3.33
CA ALA A 170 1.59 12.18 -4.58
C ALA A 170 0.56 11.92 -5.68
N GLN A 171 -0.54 11.23 -5.36
CA GLN A 171 -1.63 10.96 -6.30
C GLN A 171 -2.37 12.24 -6.73
N GLU A 172 -2.38 13.28 -5.89
CA GLU A 172 -2.94 14.59 -6.25
C GLU A 172 -2.22 15.17 -7.49
N PHE A 173 -0.88 15.15 -7.53
CA PHE A 173 -0.14 15.62 -8.70
C PHE A 173 -0.49 14.86 -9.98
N VAL A 174 -0.69 13.54 -9.87
CA VAL A 174 -1.12 12.69 -11.00
C VAL A 174 -2.52 13.07 -11.47
N ALA A 175 -3.46 13.22 -10.54
CA ALA A 175 -4.83 13.57 -10.87
C ALA A 175 -4.93 14.96 -11.51
N GLU A 176 -4.17 15.94 -11.01
CA GLU A 176 -4.13 17.28 -11.61
C GLU A 176 -3.52 17.29 -13.02
N ASP A 177 -2.49 16.48 -13.27
CA ASP A 177 -1.94 16.31 -14.62
C ASP A 177 -2.94 15.63 -15.57
N ALA A 178 -3.66 14.63 -15.09
CA ALA A 178 -4.73 13.97 -15.85
C ALA A 178 -5.86 14.94 -16.20
N VAL A 179 -6.28 15.81 -15.26
CA VAL A 179 -7.28 16.86 -15.53
C VAL A 179 -6.80 17.81 -16.63
N LYS A 180 -5.57 18.32 -16.54
CA LYS A 180 -4.98 19.17 -17.59
C LYS A 180 -4.90 18.47 -18.95
N THR A 181 -4.68 17.15 -18.95
CA THR A 181 -4.64 16.34 -20.16
C THR A 181 -6.04 16.19 -20.76
N GLN A 182 -7.06 15.92 -19.94
CA GLN A 182 -8.45 15.85 -20.37
C GLN A 182 -8.94 17.19 -20.96
N GLU A 183 -8.61 18.33 -20.33
CA GLU A 183 -8.96 19.67 -20.81
C GLU A 183 -8.41 19.96 -22.22
N LYS A 184 -7.31 19.30 -22.60
CA LYS A 184 -6.69 19.39 -23.92
C LYS A 184 -7.24 18.35 -24.93
N GLY A 185 -8.34 17.68 -24.59
CA GLY A 185 -8.94 16.63 -25.41
C GLY A 185 -8.29 15.25 -25.26
N GLY A 186 -7.49 15.04 -24.20
CA GLY A 186 -6.90 13.75 -23.88
C GLY A 186 -7.88 12.80 -23.17
N ALA A 187 -7.33 11.71 -22.62
CA ALA A 187 -8.11 10.71 -21.87
C ALA A 187 -8.76 11.31 -20.61
N SER A 188 -9.87 10.70 -20.17
CA SER A 188 -10.58 11.10 -18.95
C SER A 188 -9.71 10.98 -17.69
N ALA A 189 -9.83 11.97 -16.80
CA ALA A 189 -9.20 12.01 -15.50
C ALA A 189 -9.99 11.25 -14.41
N SER A 190 -11.16 10.70 -14.74
CA SER A 190 -12.08 10.05 -13.79
C SER A 190 -11.39 8.98 -12.95
N ASN A 191 -10.56 8.14 -13.56
CA ASN A 191 -9.81 7.08 -12.88
C ASN A 191 -8.79 7.64 -11.89
N GLN A 192 -8.01 8.66 -12.27
CA GLN A 192 -6.98 9.21 -11.39
C GLN A 192 -7.58 9.99 -10.22
N LEU A 193 -8.68 10.70 -10.46
CA LEU A 193 -9.45 11.37 -9.42
C LEU A 193 -10.13 10.35 -8.48
N THR A 194 -10.65 9.24 -9.01
CA THR A 194 -11.24 8.18 -8.17
C THR A 194 -10.19 7.56 -7.25
N THR A 195 -8.99 7.27 -7.75
CA THR A 195 -7.87 6.76 -6.94
C THR A 195 -7.46 7.79 -5.86
N LEU A 196 -7.37 9.07 -6.21
CA LEU A 196 -7.09 10.13 -5.24
C LEU A 196 -8.14 10.18 -4.13
N ALA A 197 -9.42 10.14 -4.48
CA ALA A 197 -10.52 10.14 -3.52
C ALA A 197 -10.42 8.94 -2.55
N ILE A 198 -10.06 7.76 -3.06
CA ILE A 198 -9.83 6.56 -2.24
C ILE A 198 -8.67 6.76 -1.26
N TYR A 199 -7.54 7.33 -1.71
CA TYR A 199 -6.40 7.58 -0.83
C TYR A 199 -6.73 8.62 0.24
N GLN A 200 -7.48 9.68 -0.12
CA GLN A 200 -7.98 10.68 0.81
C GLN A 200 -8.92 10.07 1.87
N LEU A 201 -9.79 9.13 1.49
CA LEU A 201 -10.63 8.39 2.45
C LEU A 201 -9.77 7.65 3.49
N TYR A 202 -8.76 6.89 3.05
CA TYR A 202 -7.90 6.15 3.98
C TYR A 202 -7.01 7.08 4.81
N ALA A 203 -6.61 8.22 4.26
CA ALA A 203 -5.96 9.32 4.98
C ALA A 203 -6.89 10.05 5.98
N GLN A 204 -8.15 9.65 6.06
CA GLN A 204 -9.20 10.21 6.91
C GLN A 204 -9.58 11.66 6.56
N ASP A 205 -9.24 12.12 5.35
CA ASP A 205 -9.66 13.41 4.81
C ASP A 205 -10.94 13.25 3.98
N TYR A 206 -12.05 13.01 4.69
CA TYR A 206 -13.36 12.75 4.06
C TYR A 206 -13.88 13.95 3.27
N ALA A 207 -13.56 15.18 3.70
CA ALA A 207 -14.03 16.39 3.04
C ALA A 207 -13.31 16.60 1.70
N ALA A 208 -11.99 16.38 1.64
CA ALA A 208 -11.27 16.40 0.37
C ALA A 208 -11.73 15.25 -0.54
N ALA A 209 -11.92 14.04 0.02
CA ALA A 209 -12.38 12.89 -0.74
C ALA A 209 -13.72 13.11 -1.44
N GLU A 210 -14.69 13.74 -0.77
CA GLU A 210 -15.99 14.07 -1.37
C GLU A 210 -15.87 15.10 -2.50
N LYS A 211 -15.05 16.14 -2.33
CA LYS A 211 -14.78 17.10 -3.42
C LYS A 211 -14.11 16.43 -4.62
N THR A 212 -13.16 15.54 -4.36
CA THR A 212 -12.48 14.79 -5.43
C THR A 212 -13.43 13.82 -6.13
N LEU A 213 -14.37 13.20 -5.40
CA LEU A 213 -15.41 12.37 -6.00
C LEU A 213 -16.26 13.18 -7.00
N ASP A 214 -16.72 14.37 -6.61
CA ASP A 214 -17.50 15.23 -7.51
C ASP A 214 -16.73 15.56 -8.79
N ARG A 215 -15.43 15.84 -8.66
CA ARG A 215 -14.53 16.02 -9.81
C ARG A 215 -14.41 14.76 -10.66
N ALA A 216 -14.27 13.58 -10.04
CA ALA A 216 -14.17 12.30 -10.76
C ALA A 216 -15.44 12.01 -11.57
N LEU A 217 -16.61 12.32 -11.01
CA LEU A 217 -17.90 12.17 -11.68
C LEU A 217 -18.07 13.17 -12.82
N ALA A 218 -17.61 14.42 -12.64
CA ALA A 218 -17.62 15.42 -13.71
C ALA A 218 -16.62 15.12 -14.84
N ALA A 219 -15.61 14.26 -14.58
CA ALA A 219 -14.59 13.90 -15.55
C ALA A 219 -15.02 12.77 -16.51
N THR A 220 -16.17 12.12 -16.31
CA THR A 220 -16.70 11.07 -17.19
C THR A 220 -18.12 11.40 -17.63
N ASP A 221 -18.45 11.09 -18.89
CA ASP A 221 -19.80 11.18 -19.43
C ASP A 221 -20.52 9.81 -19.43
N ASP A 222 -19.82 8.73 -19.07
CA ASP A 222 -20.39 7.38 -19.03
C ASP A 222 -21.16 7.15 -17.72
N LYS A 223 -22.47 6.91 -17.84
CA LYS A 223 -23.36 6.65 -16.70
C LYS A 223 -23.03 5.36 -15.94
N ASN A 224 -22.44 4.38 -16.61
CA ASN A 224 -21.97 3.16 -15.95
C ASN A 224 -20.75 3.46 -15.08
N ASP A 225 -19.80 4.23 -15.62
CA ASP A 225 -18.62 4.69 -14.86
C ASP A 225 -19.06 5.52 -13.65
N GLU A 226 -19.95 6.50 -13.82
CA GLU A 226 -20.46 7.29 -12.70
C GLU A 226 -21.05 6.41 -11.57
N LYS A 227 -21.85 5.41 -11.96
CA LYS A 227 -22.48 4.48 -11.01
C LYS A 227 -21.42 3.65 -10.29
N GLN A 228 -20.43 3.15 -11.03
CA GLN A 228 -19.33 2.37 -10.48
C GLN A 228 -18.46 3.19 -9.52
N ILE A 229 -18.08 4.41 -9.91
CA ILE A 229 -17.31 5.34 -9.07
C ILE A 229 -18.06 5.61 -7.76
N LYS A 230 -19.37 5.91 -7.81
CA LYS A 230 -20.20 6.12 -6.60
C LYS A 230 -20.25 4.88 -5.70
N GLN A 231 -20.40 3.69 -6.30
CA GLN A 231 -20.44 2.43 -5.55
C GLN A 231 -19.12 2.14 -4.86
N THR A 232 -18.01 2.24 -5.58
CA THR A 232 -16.65 2.06 -5.05
C THR A 232 -16.38 3.07 -3.93
N PHE A 233 -16.65 4.35 -4.15
CA PHE A 233 -16.43 5.37 -3.11
C PHE A 233 -17.25 5.07 -1.84
N LYS A 234 -18.53 4.68 -1.99
CA LYS A 234 -19.40 4.37 -0.85
C LYS A 234 -18.92 3.16 -0.05
N SER A 235 -18.49 2.08 -0.71
CA SER A 235 -17.95 0.90 -0.01
C SER A 235 -16.63 1.26 0.67
N THR A 236 -15.70 1.88 -0.05
CA THR A 236 -14.40 2.29 0.48
C THR A 236 -14.54 3.27 1.65
N LYS A 237 -15.49 4.21 1.62
CA LYS A 237 -15.72 5.15 2.73
C LYS A 237 -16.10 4.43 4.01
N LYS A 238 -16.96 3.40 3.94
CA LYS A 238 -17.33 2.61 5.12
C LYS A 238 -16.13 1.85 5.68
N ASP A 239 -15.30 1.29 4.81
CA ASP A 239 -14.11 0.56 5.22
C ASP A 239 -13.04 1.50 5.80
N ALA A 240 -12.79 2.64 5.18
CA ALA A 240 -11.90 3.68 5.69
C ALA A 240 -12.35 4.21 7.07
N GLN A 241 -13.65 4.36 7.30
CA GLN A 241 -14.21 4.69 8.61
C GLN A 241 -13.99 3.58 9.65
N ARG A 242 -14.06 2.31 9.23
CA ARG A 242 -13.74 1.18 10.11
C ARG A 242 -12.26 1.22 10.50
N VAL A 243 -11.37 1.44 9.53
CA VAL A 243 -9.93 1.59 9.75
C VAL A 243 -9.63 2.76 10.69
N GLY A 244 -10.23 3.93 10.46
CA GLY A 244 -10.09 5.10 11.35
C GLY A 244 -10.47 4.80 12.80
N LYS A 245 -11.61 4.11 13.03
CA LYS A 245 -12.01 3.69 14.38
C LYS A 245 -11.01 2.72 15.03
N LEU A 246 -10.37 1.86 14.24
CA LEU A 246 -9.33 0.95 14.76
C LEU A 246 -8.07 1.72 15.14
N ILE A 247 -7.66 2.68 14.31
CA ILE A 247 -6.55 3.60 14.59
C ILE A 247 -6.81 4.37 15.90
N ASP A 248 -7.98 4.99 16.05
CA ASP A 248 -8.34 5.74 17.25
C ASP A 248 -8.28 4.88 18.51
N LYS A 249 -8.74 3.63 18.43
CA LYS A 249 -8.65 2.68 19.54
C LYS A 249 -7.20 2.36 19.88
N ALA A 250 -6.37 2.08 18.89
CA ALA A 250 -4.95 1.76 19.08
C ALA A 250 -4.19 2.94 19.72
N VAL A 251 -4.43 4.17 19.25
CA VAL A 251 -3.83 5.39 19.82
C VAL A 251 -4.26 5.58 21.28
N LYS A 252 -5.56 5.46 21.57
CA LYS A 252 -6.08 5.58 22.95
C LYS A 252 -5.54 4.50 23.88
N GLN A 253 -5.30 3.28 23.37
CA GLN A 253 -4.70 2.20 24.15
C GLN A 253 -3.22 2.44 24.44
N ALA A 254 -2.46 2.95 23.46
CA ALA A 254 -1.06 3.31 23.66
C ALA A 254 -0.86 4.41 24.70
N GLN A 255 -1.73 5.43 24.68
CA GLN A 255 -1.71 6.51 25.67
C GLN A 255 -2.01 6.04 27.10
N LYS A 256 -2.74 4.93 27.26
CA LYS A 256 -3.08 4.36 28.58
C LYS A 256 -2.05 3.35 29.09
N SER A 257 -1.30 2.70 28.20
CA SER A 257 -0.46 1.53 28.53
C SER A 257 1.01 1.89 28.80
N GLY A 258 1.49 3.06 28.39
CA GLY A 258 2.91 3.41 28.44
C GLY A 258 3.73 2.63 27.40
N ASP A 259 4.07 3.32 26.31
CA ASP A 259 5.08 3.08 25.26
C ASP A 259 5.16 1.72 24.51
N ASP A 260 4.82 0.56 25.10
CA ASP A 260 5.11 -0.74 24.48
C ASP A 260 4.04 -1.29 23.51
N SER A 261 2.86 -0.66 23.38
CA SER A 261 1.75 -1.19 22.56
C SER A 261 1.73 -0.68 21.10
N LEU A 262 2.69 0.15 20.69
CA LEU A 262 2.74 0.76 19.35
C LEU A 262 3.45 -0.10 18.29
N LYS A 263 4.17 -1.15 18.70
CA LYS A 263 5.03 -1.94 17.81
C LYS A 263 4.26 -2.94 16.93
N ASN A 264 3.04 -3.34 17.31
CA ASN A 264 2.20 -4.20 16.47
C ASN A 264 0.69 -4.18 16.85
N PRO A 265 -0.02 -3.06 16.67
CA PRO A 265 -1.40 -2.91 17.13
C PRO A 265 -2.41 -3.79 16.38
N LEU A 266 -2.04 -4.34 15.21
CA LEU A 266 -2.86 -5.33 14.49
C LEU A 266 -2.54 -6.77 14.90
N GLY A 267 -1.39 -7.03 15.52
CA GLY A 267 -1.00 -8.36 16.01
C GLY A 267 -1.70 -8.80 17.30
N SER A 268 -2.16 -7.84 18.12
CA SER A 268 -2.95 -8.08 19.34
C SER A 268 -4.42 -8.43 19.06
N LEU A 269 -4.92 -8.16 17.85
CA LEU A 269 -6.30 -8.38 17.43
C LEU A 269 -6.69 -9.88 17.24
N GLY A 270 -5.87 -10.81 17.75
CA GLY A 270 -6.06 -12.25 17.65
C GLY A 270 -6.53 -12.94 18.94
N THR A 271 -6.62 -12.25 20.07
CA THR A 271 -7.00 -12.89 21.34
C THR A 271 -8.05 -12.09 22.08
N GLY A 272 -9.31 -12.49 21.89
CA GLY A 272 -10.45 -12.04 22.70
C GLY A 272 -11.40 -11.08 21.99
N ASP A 273 -12.28 -11.59 21.14
CA ASP A 273 -13.71 -11.64 21.48
C ASP A 273 -14.45 -12.51 20.46
N SER A 274 -15.44 -13.26 20.94
CA SER A 274 -16.10 -14.38 20.28
C SER A 274 -17.00 -14.00 19.10
N LEU A 275 -16.84 -14.72 17.97
CA LEU A 275 -17.88 -14.92 16.95
C LEU A 275 -18.21 -16.42 16.88
N THR A 276 -18.81 -16.94 17.95
CA THR A 276 -19.61 -18.17 17.89
C THR A 276 -20.97 -17.86 18.47
N GLY A 277 -21.74 -17.06 17.73
CA GLY A 277 -23.17 -16.90 17.92
C GLY A 277 -23.90 -17.81 16.95
N ALA A 278 -24.51 -18.85 17.51
CA ALA A 278 -25.67 -19.59 17.01
C ALA A 278 -25.62 -20.17 15.58
N SER A 279 -25.45 -21.49 15.49
CA SER A 279 -26.29 -22.28 14.58
C SER A 279 -26.73 -23.56 15.28
N GLY A 280 -28.04 -23.78 15.24
CA GLY A 280 -28.79 -24.70 16.07
C GLY A 280 -28.41 -26.16 15.91
N SER A 281 -28.46 -26.84 17.05
CA SER A 281 -28.62 -28.28 17.16
C SER A 281 -29.95 -28.71 16.56
N THR A 282 -29.93 -29.54 15.53
CA THR A 282 -31.02 -30.45 15.21
C THR A 282 -30.47 -31.88 15.19
N ALA A 283 -30.66 -32.57 16.32
CA ALA A 283 -30.95 -34.00 16.33
C ALA A 283 -32.19 -34.23 15.44
N THR A 284 -32.44 -35.33 14.73
CA THR A 284 -32.33 -36.79 14.97
C THR A 284 -32.88 -37.43 13.65
N PRO A 285 -33.05 -38.76 13.47
CA PRO A 285 -32.74 -39.91 14.34
C PRO A 285 -31.63 -40.83 13.81
#